data_AF-A0A9X2SNV0-F1
#
_entry.id   AF-A0A9X2SNV0-F1
#
_cell.length_a   1.000
_cell.length_b   1.000
_cell.length_c   1.000
_cell.angle_alpha   90.00
_cell.angle_beta   90.00
_cell.angle_gamma   90.00
#
_symmetry.space_group_name_H-M   'P 1'
#
loop_
_entity.id
_entity.type
_entity.pdbx_description
1 polymer ?
#
loop_
_entity_poly.entity_id
_entity_poly.type
_entity_poly.pdbx_seq_one_letter_code
_entity_poly.pdbx_strand_id
1 'polypeptide(L)' 'MVHRGVLEPAFGAYLRAPSGVRHGTGLYVLTLAHDGIRAMTRFENSVLPAFGLPRSLPEVSRRRT' A
#
# COMPACT_ATOMS: atom_id res chain seq x y z
N MET A 1 -1.35 -22.15 21.27
CA MET A 1 -0.22 -22.00 20.32
C MET A 1 -0.82 -21.85 18.93
N VAL A 2 -0.93 -20.61 18.41
CA VAL A 2 -1.53 -20.36 17.08
C VAL A 2 -0.42 -20.44 16.04
N HIS A 3 -0.48 -21.42 15.16
CA HIS A 3 0.39 -21.48 14.00
C HIS A 3 -0.08 -20.38 13.02
N ARG A 4 0.63 -19.25 12.99
CA ARG A 4 0.33 -18.20 12.00
C ARG A 4 0.93 -18.62 10.66
N GLY A 5 0.05 -18.99 9.73
CA GLY A 5 0.43 -19.29 8.34
C GLY A 5 1.04 -18.07 7.64
N VAL A 6 1.70 -18.32 6.51
CA VAL A 6 2.26 -17.29 5.63
C VAL A 6 1.13 -16.35 5.18
N LEU A 7 1.37 -15.03 5.29
CA LEU A 7 0.45 -13.98 4.85
C LEU A 7 1.14 -13.10 3.82
N GLU A 8 0.35 -12.59 2.87
CA GLU A 8 0.83 -11.70 1.81
C GLU A 8 0.02 -10.40 1.74
N PRO A 9 0.23 -9.47 2.69
CA PRO A 9 -0.45 -8.18 2.66
C PRO A 9 -0.02 -7.33 1.44
N ALA A 10 -1.00 -6.65 0.85
CA ALA A 10 -0.82 -5.72 -0.26
C ALA A 10 -0.97 -4.26 0.21
N PHE A 11 -0.03 -3.40 -0.18
CA PHE A 11 0.04 -1.99 0.22
C PHE A 11 0.13 -1.08 -1.00
N GLY A 12 -0.76 -0.09 -1.10
CA GLY A 12 -0.65 0.97 -2.10
C GLY A 12 0.39 2.01 -1.70
N ALA A 13 1.30 2.35 -2.62
CA ALA A 13 2.27 3.43 -2.45
C ALA A 13 1.76 4.70 -3.13
N TYR A 14 1.79 5.81 -2.40
CA TYR A 14 1.33 7.11 -2.90
C TYR A 14 2.36 8.20 -2.60
N LEU A 15 2.74 8.97 -3.61
CA LEU A 15 3.60 10.13 -3.46
C LEU A 15 2.78 11.41 -3.39
N ARG A 16 3.07 12.25 -2.40
CA ARG A 16 2.41 13.55 -2.22
C ARG A 16 2.97 14.57 -3.22
N ALA A 17 2.09 15.15 -4.04
CA ALA A 17 2.42 16.26 -4.93
C ALA A 17 2.41 17.60 -4.18
N PRO A 18 3.00 18.67 -4.75
CA PRO A 18 2.91 20.02 -4.18
C PRO A 18 1.46 20.50 -3.98
N SER A 19 0.52 20.07 -4.83
CA SER A 19 -0.91 20.35 -4.73
C SER A 19 -1.62 19.64 -3.56
N GLY A 20 -0.93 18.81 -2.79
CA GLY A 20 -1.49 18.05 -1.66
C GLY A 20 -2.18 16.76 -2.03
N VAL A 21 -2.56 16.57 -3.30
CA VAL A 21 -3.02 15.29 -3.84
C VAL A 21 -1.89 14.26 -3.76
N ARG A 22 -2.23 13.02 -3.42
CA ARG A 22 -1.26 11.92 -3.37
C ARG A 22 -1.51 10.96 -4.53
N HIS A 23 -0.56 10.85 -5.44
CA HIS A 23 -0.69 10.02 -6.64
C HIS A 23 -0.18 8.61 -6.36
N GLY A 24 -0.95 7.60 -6.78
CA GLY A 24 -0.55 6.21 -6.68
C GLY A 24 0.64 5.91 -7.60
N THR A 25 1.70 5.38 -7.03
CA THR A 25 2.96 5.08 -7.75
C THR A 25 3.25 3.58 -7.85
N GLY A 26 2.48 2.74 -7.17
CA GLY A 26 2.57 1.30 -7.29
C GLY A 26 1.90 0.56 -6.14
N LEU A 27 1.99 -0.77 -6.20
CA LEU A 27 1.54 -1.67 -5.17
C LEU A 27 2.75 -2.52 -4.72
N TYR A 28 2.89 -2.72 -3.41
CA TYR A 28 3.84 -3.65 -2.83
C TYR A 28 3.11 -4.80 -2.18
N VAL A 29 3.47 -6.02 -2.54
CA VAL A 29 3.05 -7.23 -1.82
C VAL A 29 4.23 -7.73 -1.02
N LEU A 30 4.04 -7.88 0.29
CA LEU A 30 5.06 -8.38 1.20
C LEU A 30 4.76 -9.83 1.55
N THR A 31 5.73 -10.73 1.43
CA THR A 31 5.61 -12.07 1.99
C THR A 31 6.18 -12.04 3.41
N LEU A 32 5.33 -12.26 4.41
CA LEU A 32 5.74 -12.24 5.82
C LEU A 32 6.00 -13.65 6.35
N ALA A 33 7.05 -13.78 7.15
CA ALA A 33 7.39 -14.95 7.95
C ALA A 33 7.39 -14.58 9.45
N HIS A 34 7.68 -15.55 10.31
CA HIS A 34 7.65 -15.37 11.77
C HIS A 34 8.58 -14.25 12.26
N ASP A 35 9.73 -14.08 11.62
CA ASP A 35 10.81 -13.16 12.00
C ASP A 35 10.87 -11.88 11.16
N GLY A 36 9.97 -11.71 10.18
CA GLY A 36 9.87 -10.47 9.42
C GLY A 36 9.47 -10.64 7.95
N ILE A 37 9.98 -9.74 7.11
CA ILE A 37 9.71 -9.71 5.67
C ILE A 37 10.66 -10.70 5.00
N ARG A 38 10.09 -11.73 4.38
CA ARG A 38 10.85 -12.75 3.63
C ARG A 38 11.03 -12.36 2.16
N ALA A 39 10.07 -11.66 1.57
CA ALA A 39 10.13 -11.18 0.19
C ALA A 39 9.25 -9.96 -0.02
N MET A 40 9.50 -9.23 -1.12
CA MET A 40 8.69 -8.11 -1.56
C MET A 40 8.60 -8.09 -3.09
N THR A 41 7.39 -7.91 -3.62
CA THR A 41 7.15 -7.70 -5.05
C THR A 41 6.52 -6.33 -5.28
N ARG A 42 7.06 -5.57 -6.25
CA ARG A 42 6.51 -4.28 -6.68
C ARG A 42 5.74 -4.45 -7.99
N PHE A 43 4.57 -3.84 -8.05
CA PHE A 43 3.76 -3.71 -9.26
C PHE A 43 3.57 -2.23 -9.61
N GLU A 44 3.36 -1.96 -10.89
CA GLU A 44 3.05 -0.60 -11.37
C GLU A 44 1.66 -0.14 -10.92
N ASN A 45 1.43 1.18 -10.92
CA ASN A 45 0.20 1.78 -10.39
C ASN A 45 -1.10 1.36 -11.11
N SER A 46 -1.00 0.75 -12.30
CA SER A 46 -2.13 0.25 -13.07
C SER A 46 -2.90 -0.84 -12.34
N VAL A 47 -2.28 -1.57 -11.40
CA VAL A 47 -2.93 -2.63 -10.63
C VAL A 47 -3.74 -2.13 -9.44
N LEU A 48 -3.59 -0.86 -9.03
CA LEU A 48 -4.27 -0.32 -7.84
C LEU A 48 -5.80 -0.55 -7.87
N PRO A 49 -6.53 -0.28 -8.96
CA PRO A 49 -7.98 -0.51 -9.00
C PRO A 49 -8.39 -1.97 -8.83
N ALA A 50 -7.57 -2.93 -9.29
CA ALA A 50 -7.84 -4.36 -9.12
C ALA A 50 -7.78 -4.77 -7.63
N PHE A 51 -7.06 -4.01 -6.81
CA PHE A 51 -7.00 -4.16 -5.36
C PHE A 51 -7.99 -3.24 -4.61
N GLY A 52 -8.94 -2.62 -5.32
CA GLY A 52 -9.89 -1.69 -4.73
C GLY A 52 -9.27 -0.36 -4.27
N LEU A 53 -8.04 -0.06 -4.69
CA LEU A 53 -7.33 1.15 -4.32
C LEU A 53 -7.50 2.25 -5.38
N PRO A 54 -7.72 3.51 -4.98
CA PRO A 54 -7.85 4.60 -5.92
C PRO A 54 -6.50 4.98 -6.54
N ARG A 55 -6.50 5.56 -7.74
CA ARG A 55 -5.24 6.04 -8.39
C ARG A 55 -4.70 7.33 -7.76
N SER A 56 -5.49 8.04 -7.00
CA SER A 56 -5.07 9.22 -6.26
C SER A 56 -5.91 9.34 -5.00
N LEU A 57 -5.27 9.79 -3.93
CA LEU A 57 -5.93 10.12 -2.68
C LEU A 57 -6.06 11.63 -2.56
N PRO A 58 -7.20 12.14 -2.09
CA PRO A 58 -7.35 13.56 -1.84
C PRO A 58 -6.38 14.03 -0.76
N GLU A 59 -6.12 15.33 -0.75
CA GLU A 59 -5.53 15.97 0.42
C GLU A 59 -6.50 15.78 1.59
N VAL A 60 -6.06 15.12 2.66
CA VAL A 60 -6.84 15.06 3.89
C VAL A 60 -6.62 16.39 4.59
N SER A 61 -7.64 17.25 4.61
CA SER A 61 -7.69 18.36 5.55
C SER A 61 -7.73 17.75 6.95
N ARG A 62 -6.59 17.80 7.65
CA ARG A 62 -6.48 17.34 9.03
C ARG A 62 -7.47 18.19 9.83
N ARG A 63 -8.61 17.62 10.26
CA ARG A 63 -9.45 18.32 11.24
C ARG A 63 -8.59 18.54 12.48
N ARG A 64 -8.17 19.78 12.72
CA ARG A 64 -7.64 20.20 14.01
C ARG A 64 -8.84 20.32 14.94
N THR A 65 -9.06 19.29 15.75
CA THR A 65 -9.73 19.43 17.05
C THR A 65 -8.68 19.80 18.07
#